data_AF-A0A843S2N9-F1
#
_entry.id   AF-A0A843S2N9-F1
#
_cell.length_a   1.000
_cell.length_b   1.000
_cell.length_c   1.000
_cell.angle_alpha   90.00
_cell.angle_beta   90.00
_cell.angle_gamma   90.00
#
_symmetry.space_group_name_H-M   'P 1'
#
loop_
_entity.id
_entity.type
_entity.pdbx_description
1 polymer ?
#
loop_
_entity_poly.entity_id
_entity_poly.type
_entity_poly.pdbx_seq_one_letter_code
_entity_poly.pdbx_strand_id
1 'polypeptide(L)'
;NIQHLETLNDAVARATGVRVRETVPDTFLDRADEVINVDVTVEELRNKLREGKIYRPEKVEQALSHFFRKGNLSTLRELALRAVADEVGEKAASYRAREGLEPALIPERVMVCMSSNTLAPRVMRAGARIAGRLGSRWYAVYVEAPRERPEHINPRDAEALRTEHHARGEPRRHGGARQGRTSVRWSHRVRPA
;
A
#
# COMPACT_ATOMS: atom_id res chain seq x y z
N ASN A 1 10.05 -11.18 13.03
CA ASN A 1 10.29 -11.09 11.57
C ASN A 1 9.07 -10.50 10.89
N ILE A 2 9.24 -9.74 9.80
CA ILE A 2 8.15 -8.99 9.16
C ILE A 2 7.03 -9.89 8.59
N GLN A 3 7.31 -11.15 8.24
CA GLN A 3 6.33 -12.04 7.62
C GLN A 3 5.12 -12.41 8.47
N HIS A 4 5.14 -12.06 9.76
CA HIS A 4 4.05 -12.34 10.68
C HIS A 4 2.98 -11.23 10.69
N LEU A 5 3.24 -10.06 10.10
CA LEU A 5 2.22 -9.00 10.03
C LEU A 5 1.04 -9.45 9.17
N GLU A 6 -0.18 -9.21 9.67
CA GLU A 6 -1.41 -9.64 9.02
C GLU A 6 -1.56 -9.05 7.61
N THR A 7 -1.31 -7.75 7.45
CA THR A 7 -1.37 -7.08 6.13
C THR A 7 -0.38 -7.64 5.11
N LEU A 8 0.77 -8.15 5.57
CA LEU A 8 1.83 -8.67 4.71
C LEU A 8 1.71 -10.15 4.41
N ASN A 9 0.92 -10.90 5.19
CA ASN A 9 0.82 -12.36 5.09
C ASN A 9 0.51 -12.83 3.66
N ASP A 10 -0.49 -12.21 3.04
CA ASP A 10 -0.92 -12.48 1.67
C ASP A 10 0.16 -12.15 0.63
N ALA A 11 0.91 -11.06 0.84
CA ALA A 11 2.00 -10.67 -0.04
C ALA A 11 3.18 -11.65 0.07
N VAL A 12 3.52 -12.06 1.28
CA VAL A 12 4.55 -13.07 1.55
C VAL A 12 4.17 -14.41 0.95
N ALA A 13 2.92 -14.86 1.15
CA ALA A 13 2.44 -16.13 0.62
C ALA A 13 2.51 -16.17 -0.92
N ARG A 14 2.10 -15.08 -1.60
CA ARG A 14 2.22 -14.96 -3.06
C ARG A 14 3.66 -14.94 -3.54
N ALA A 15 4.56 -14.25 -2.83
CA ALA A 15 5.94 -14.10 -3.26
C ALA A 15 6.80 -15.34 -2.99
N THR A 16 6.59 -15.99 -1.84
CA THR A 16 7.47 -17.07 -1.35
C THR A 16 6.88 -18.46 -1.54
N GLY A 17 5.57 -18.56 -1.81
CA GLY A 17 4.81 -19.82 -1.82
C GLY A 17 4.58 -20.42 -0.43
N VAL A 18 5.02 -19.74 0.63
CA VAL A 18 4.90 -20.22 2.01
C VAL A 18 3.88 -19.39 2.76
N ARG A 19 2.85 -20.05 3.29
CA ARG A 19 1.82 -19.40 4.11
C ARG A 19 2.27 -19.40 5.57
N VAL A 20 2.38 -18.22 6.15
CA VAL A 20 2.74 -18.04 7.57
C VAL A 20 1.46 -18.19 8.39
N ARG A 21 1.44 -19.15 9.32
CA ARG A 21 0.24 -19.44 10.14
C ARG A 21 0.14 -18.58 11.38
N GLU A 22 1.27 -18.21 11.94
CA GLU A 22 1.36 -17.33 13.11
C GLU A 22 1.34 -15.89 12.62
N THR A 23 0.32 -15.15 13.00
CA THR A 23 0.17 -13.73 12.63
C THR A 23 0.18 -12.82 13.86
N VAL A 24 0.56 -11.57 13.62
CA VAL A 24 0.54 -10.48 14.58
C VAL A 24 -0.24 -9.32 13.94
N PRO A 25 -1.26 -8.78 14.63
CA PRO A 25 -2.01 -7.63 14.12
C PRO A 25 -1.12 -6.41 13.92
N ASP A 26 -1.38 -5.64 12.87
CA ASP A 26 -0.62 -4.44 12.54
C ASP A 26 -0.65 -3.39 13.67
N THR A 27 -1.75 -3.32 14.42
CA THR A 27 -1.90 -2.47 15.63
C THR A 27 -0.81 -2.69 16.70
N PHE A 28 -0.09 -3.82 16.65
CA PHE A 28 1.07 -4.03 17.51
C PHE A 28 2.23 -3.09 17.16
N LEU A 29 2.47 -2.83 15.88
CA LEU A 29 3.50 -1.89 15.42
C LEU A 29 3.07 -0.45 15.68
N ASP A 30 1.82 -0.10 15.37
CA ASP A 30 1.28 1.26 15.56
C ASP A 30 1.42 1.74 17.02
N ARG A 31 1.38 0.81 17.97
CA ARG A 31 1.48 1.08 19.41
C ARG A 31 2.92 1.10 19.93
N ALA A 32 3.90 0.72 19.12
CA ALA A 32 5.29 0.73 19.53
C ALA A 32 5.79 2.17 19.66
N ASP A 33 6.49 2.50 20.74
CA ASP A 33 7.14 3.82 20.88
C ASP A 33 8.18 4.01 19.77
N GLU A 34 8.96 2.96 19.48
CA GLU A 34 10.02 2.97 18.47
C GLU A 34 10.07 1.64 17.69
N VAL A 35 10.39 1.73 16.40
CA VAL A 35 10.57 0.57 15.52
C VAL A 35 11.98 0.62 14.94
N ILE A 36 12.79 -0.40 15.25
CA ILE A 36 14.17 -0.52 14.80
C ILE A 36 14.26 -1.68 13.79
N ASN A 37 14.81 -1.39 12.61
CA ASN A 37 15.09 -2.42 11.62
C ASN A 37 16.43 -3.11 11.92
N VAL A 38 16.38 -4.40 12.26
CA VAL A 38 17.58 -5.25 12.39
C VAL A 38 17.78 -6.00 11.08
N ASP A 39 18.61 -5.43 10.21
CA ASP A 39 18.85 -5.96 8.87
C ASP A 39 20.13 -6.79 8.78
N VAL A 40 20.10 -7.79 7.90
CA VAL A 40 21.23 -8.66 7.56
C VAL A 40 21.19 -8.97 6.08
N THR A 41 22.35 -9.08 5.44
CA THR A 41 22.37 -9.45 4.02
C THR A 41 21.85 -10.87 3.80
N VAL A 42 21.27 -11.12 2.62
CA VAL A 42 20.75 -12.45 2.26
C VAL A 42 21.83 -13.53 2.33
N GLU A 43 23.05 -13.22 1.87
CA GLU A 43 24.17 -14.15 1.89
C GLU A 43 24.67 -14.40 3.32
N GLU A 44 24.78 -13.36 4.15
CA GLU A 44 25.18 -13.52 5.54
C GLU A 44 24.18 -14.38 6.32
N LEU A 45 22.88 -14.15 6.15
CA LEU A 45 21.85 -14.97 6.80
C LEU A 45 21.96 -16.44 6.39
N ARG A 46 22.13 -16.71 5.09
CA ARG A 46 22.31 -18.07 4.57
C ARG A 46 23.59 -18.72 5.09
N ASN A 47 24.67 -17.97 5.23
CA ASN A 47 25.92 -18.47 5.80
C ASN A 47 25.76 -18.81 7.29
N LYS A 48 25.06 -17.99 8.07
CA LYS A 48 24.73 -18.30 9.46
C LYS A 48 23.90 -19.59 9.59
N LEU A 49 23.00 -19.87 8.64
CA LEU A 49 22.32 -21.17 8.58
C LEU A 49 23.30 -22.32 8.32
N ARG A 50 24.19 -22.18 7.32
CA ARG A 50 25.19 -23.21 6.98
C ARG A 50 26.16 -23.52 8.13
N GLU A 51 26.50 -22.49 8.91
CA GLU A 51 27.35 -22.61 10.10
C GLU A 51 26.61 -23.21 11.31
N GLY A 52 25.32 -23.56 11.19
CA GLY A 52 24.53 -24.12 12.28
C GLY A 52 24.17 -23.12 13.38
N LYS A 53 24.32 -21.81 13.14
CA LYS A 53 24.07 -20.75 14.14
C LYS A 53 22.58 -20.44 14.34
N ILE A 54 21.71 -20.93 13.45
CA ILE A 54 20.26 -20.64 13.45
C ILE A 54 19.43 -21.91 13.56
N TYR A 55 19.80 -22.95 12.80
CA TYR A 55 19.17 -24.27 12.85
C TYR A 55 20.19 -25.33 13.20
N ARG A 56 19.71 -26.42 13.79
CA ARG A 56 20.50 -27.65 13.91
C ARG A 56 20.90 -28.17 12.53
N PRO A 57 22.09 -28.76 12.36
CA PRO A 57 22.63 -29.19 11.06
C PRO A 57 21.65 -29.99 10.21
N GLU A 58 20.87 -30.87 10.85
CA GLU A 58 19.92 -31.77 10.17
C GLU A 58 18.79 -31.03 9.45
N LYS A 59 18.48 -29.79 9.86
CA LYS A 59 17.42 -28.96 9.26
C LYS A 59 17.94 -27.90 8.29
N VAL A 60 19.26 -27.70 8.21
CA VAL A 60 19.85 -26.60 7.44
C VAL A 60 19.56 -26.73 5.95
N GLU A 61 19.82 -27.90 5.36
CA GLU A 61 19.59 -28.14 3.92
C GLU A 61 18.11 -27.98 3.53
N GLN A 62 17.21 -28.51 4.36
CA GLN A 62 15.76 -28.33 4.16
C GLN A 62 15.37 -26.85 4.24
N ALA A 63 15.87 -26.11 5.22
CA ALA A 63 15.57 -24.69 5.37
C ALA A 63 16.07 -23.86 4.18
N LEU A 64 17.30 -24.11 3.71
CA LEU A 64 17.95 -23.41 2.60
C LEU A 64 17.30 -23.69 1.23
N SER A 65 16.74 -24.89 1.04
CA SER A 65 16.06 -25.31 -0.19
C SER A 65 14.59 -24.86 -0.26
N HIS A 66 13.95 -24.56 0.88
CA HIS A 66 12.57 -24.08 0.94
C HIS A 66 12.45 -22.58 1.25
N PHE A 67 12.33 -22.22 2.53
CA PHE A 67 11.99 -20.86 2.95
C PHE A 67 13.16 -19.89 2.75
N PHE A 68 14.39 -20.30 3.06
CA PHE A 68 15.59 -19.45 3.04
C PHE A 68 16.25 -19.37 1.67
N ARG A 69 15.52 -19.65 0.58
CA ARG A 69 15.98 -19.41 -0.79
C ARG A 69 16.29 -17.93 -0.99
N LYS A 70 17.32 -17.63 -1.80
CA LYS A 70 17.78 -16.25 -2.06
C LYS A 70 16.64 -15.32 -2.50
N GLY A 71 15.78 -15.78 -3.41
CA GLY A 71 14.62 -15.00 -3.87
C GLY A 71 13.65 -14.65 -2.73
N ASN A 72 13.28 -15.63 -1.91
CA ASN A 72 12.39 -15.42 -0.77
C ASN A 72 12.97 -14.40 0.21
N LEU A 73 14.25 -14.53 0.56
CA LEU A 73 14.92 -13.63 1.51
C LEU A 73 15.05 -12.21 0.95
N SER A 74 15.33 -12.06 -0.35
CA SER A 74 15.33 -10.75 -1.01
C SER A 74 13.96 -10.08 -0.94
N THR A 75 12.87 -10.82 -1.22
CA THR A 75 11.52 -10.26 -1.13
C THR A 75 11.13 -9.91 0.30
N LEU A 76 11.47 -10.75 1.28
CA LEU A 76 11.22 -10.44 2.69
C LEU A 76 11.98 -9.19 3.14
N ARG A 77 13.23 -9.01 2.69
CA ARG A 77 14.02 -7.81 2.98
C ARG A 77 13.39 -6.55 2.37
N GLU A 78 12.92 -6.64 1.12
CA GLU A 78 12.20 -5.54 0.46
C GLU A 78 10.91 -5.18 1.22
N LEU A 79 10.12 -6.18 1.63
CA LEU A 79 8.91 -5.96 2.42
C LEU A 79 9.20 -5.36 3.79
N ALA A 80 10.25 -5.82 4.47
CA ALA A 80 10.68 -5.26 5.76
C ALA A 80 11.07 -3.79 5.65
N LEU A 81 11.89 -3.44 4.65
CA LEU A 81 12.33 -2.07 4.44
C LEU A 81 11.17 -1.13 4.09
N ARG A 82 10.20 -1.59 3.29
CA ARG A 82 8.99 -0.82 3.00
C ARG A 82 8.15 -0.59 4.25
N ALA A 83 7.86 -1.65 5.01
CA ALA A 83 7.05 -1.52 6.23
C ALA A 83 7.68 -0.55 7.25
N VAL A 84 9.01 -0.58 7.40
CA VAL A 84 9.74 0.36 8.27
C VAL A 84 9.65 1.80 7.73
N ALA A 85 9.78 1.99 6.42
CA ALA A 85 9.65 3.31 5.82
C ALA A 85 8.23 3.90 5.99
N ASP A 86 7.21 3.07 5.83
CA ASP A 86 5.81 3.45 6.02
C ASP A 86 5.56 3.90 7.47
N GLU A 87 5.96 3.09 8.45
CA GLU A 87 5.84 3.38 9.89
C GLU A 87 6.56 4.68 10.29
N VAL A 88 7.81 4.87 9.83
CA VAL A 88 8.57 6.11 10.09
C VAL A 88 7.87 7.32 9.46
N GLY A 89 7.29 7.15 8.27
CA GLY A 89 6.50 8.17 7.58
C GLY A 89 5.27 8.58 8.38
N GLU A 90 4.50 7.61 8.89
CA GLU A 90 3.29 7.86 9.67
C GLU A 90 3.59 8.58 10.99
N LYS A 91 4.62 8.12 11.73
CA LYS A 91 5.08 8.79 12.95
C LYS A 91 5.53 10.22 12.70
N ALA A 92 6.31 10.45 11.63
CA ALA A 92 6.74 11.78 11.25
C ALA A 92 5.59 12.71 10.84
N ALA A 93 4.54 12.16 10.20
CA ALA A 93 3.33 12.90 9.86
C ALA A 93 2.49 13.23 11.12
N SER A 94 2.31 12.26 12.02
CA SER A 94 1.60 12.43 13.29
C SER A 94 2.26 13.48 14.18
N TYR A 95 3.60 13.42 14.31
CA TYR A 95 4.38 14.42 15.04
C TYR A 95 4.18 15.83 14.47
N ARG A 96 4.33 16.00 13.15
CA ARG A 96 4.12 17.31 12.49
C ARG A 96 2.71 17.86 12.75
N ALA A 97 1.69 17.01 12.64
CA ALA A 97 0.30 17.41 12.89
C ALA A 97 0.07 17.86 14.33
N ARG A 98 0.69 17.18 15.32
CA ARG A 98 0.62 17.56 16.73
C ARG A 98 1.32 18.88 17.03
N GLU A 99 2.47 19.11 16.39
CA GLU A 99 3.28 20.32 16.57
C GLU A 99 2.83 21.49 15.67
N GLY A 100 1.77 21.33 14.87
CA GLY A 100 1.28 22.36 13.96
C GLY A 100 2.26 22.72 12.84
N LEU A 101 3.18 21.81 12.52
CA LEU A 101 4.19 21.99 11.47
C LEU A 101 3.56 21.76 10.09
N GLU A 102 4.11 22.45 9.09
CA GLU A 102 3.74 22.19 7.70
C GLU A 102 3.97 20.71 7.34
N PRO A 103 3.07 20.10 6.54
CA PRO A 103 3.27 18.75 6.03
C PRO A 103 4.64 18.62 5.35
N ALA A 104 5.25 17.44 5.42
CA ALA A 104 6.48 17.16 4.69
C ALA A 104 6.35 17.59 3.22
N LEU A 105 7.44 18.12 2.63
CA LEU A 105 7.44 18.57 1.23
C LEU A 105 7.07 17.38 0.31
N ILE A 106 5.79 17.38 -0.06
CA ILE A 106 5.06 16.52 -0.99
C ILE A 106 4.93 15.05 -0.54
N PRO A 107 3.78 14.64 0.02
CA PRO A 107 3.33 13.25 -0.09
C PRO A 107 2.87 12.98 -1.54
N GLU A 108 3.31 11.87 -2.12
CA GLU A 108 2.92 11.40 -3.46
C GLU A 108 1.40 11.16 -3.52
N ARG A 109 0.63 12.03 -4.18
CA ARG A 109 -0.83 11.85 -4.26
C ARG A 109 -1.18 10.83 -5.35
N VAL A 110 -1.99 9.84 -5.00
CA VAL A 110 -2.48 8.85 -5.96
C VAL A 110 -3.78 9.33 -6.58
N MET A 111 -3.85 9.44 -7.91
CA MET A 111 -5.09 9.74 -8.62
C MET A 111 -5.52 8.50 -9.41
N VAL A 112 -6.75 8.06 -9.15
CA VAL A 112 -7.39 6.94 -9.82
C VAL A 112 -8.38 7.50 -10.83
N CYS A 113 -8.02 7.43 -12.11
CA CYS A 113 -8.89 7.82 -13.20
C CYS A 113 -9.75 6.63 -13.64
N MET A 114 -11.06 6.83 -13.69
CA MET A 114 -12.03 5.80 -14.06
C MET A 114 -13.05 6.33 -15.07
N SER A 115 -13.58 5.43 -15.90
CA SER A 115 -14.67 5.69 -16.85
C SER A 115 -15.82 4.71 -16.57
N SER A 116 -16.92 4.70 -17.34
CA SER A 116 -18.09 3.85 -17.07
C SER A 116 -17.86 2.34 -17.27
N ASN A 117 -16.62 1.90 -17.45
CA ASN A 117 -16.31 0.49 -17.63
C ASN A 117 -16.46 -0.32 -16.33
N THR A 118 -16.66 -1.64 -16.48
CA THR A 118 -16.85 -2.59 -15.36
C THR A 118 -15.60 -2.81 -14.49
N LEU A 119 -14.46 -2.20 -14.84
CA LEU A 119 -13.20 -2.34 -14.10
C LEU A 119 -13.07 -1.31 -12.96
N ALA A 120 -13.95 -0.33 -12.89
CA ALA A 120 -14.00 0.73 -11.88
C ALA A 120 -13.68 0.26 -10.44
N PRO A 121 -14.33 -0.78 -9.88
CA PRO A 121 -14.03 -1.28 -8.54
C PRO A 121 -12.62 -1.84 -8.38
N ARG A 122 -12.09 -2.49 -9.42
CA ARG A 122 -10.76 -3.10 -9.40
C ARG A 122 -9.67 -2.03 -9.40
N VAL A 123 -9.86 -0.97 -10.19
CA VAL A 123 -8.92 0.16 -10.26
C VAL A 123 -8.96 0.98 -8.97
N MET A 124 -10.14 1.21 -8.37
CA MET A 124 -10.26 1.85 -7.06
C MET A 124 -9.53 1.07 -5.96
N ARG A 125 -9.74 -0.24 -5.86
CA ARG A 125 -9.00 -1.09 -4.90
C ARG A 125 -7.50 -1.08 -5.15
N ALA A 126 -7.07 -1.04 -6.41
CA ALA A 126 -5.66 -0.96 -6.75
C ALA A 126 -5.05 0.38 -6.32
N GLY A 127 -5.74 1.51 -6.58
CA GLY A 127 -5.29 2.83 -6.18
C GLY A 127 -5.29 3.06 -4.67
N ALA A 128 -6.33 2.62 -3.97
CA ALA A 128 -6.36 2.64 -2.51
C ALA A 128 -5.18 1.87 -1.89
N ARG A 129 -4.86 0.69 -2.44
CA ARG A 129 -3.70 -0.09 -2.00
C ARG A 129 -2.37 0.60 -2.31
N ILE A 130 -2.24 1.28 -3.45
CA ILE A 130 -1.03 2.05 -3.79
C ILE A 130 -0.90 3.24 -2.83
N ALA A 131 -2.01 3.92 -2.53
CA ALA A 131 -2.04 5.05 -1.62
C ALA A 131 -1.69 4.68 -0.18
N GLY A 132 -2.18 3.54 0.30
CA GLY A 132 -1.80 2.98 1.60
C GLY A 132 -0.30 2.73 1.69
N ARG A 133 0.31 2.11 0.66
CA ARG A 133 1.77 1.89 0.60
C ARG A 133 2.61 3.17 0.48
N LEU A 134 2.00 4.30 0.17
CA LEU A 134 2.69 5.58 0.03
C LEU A 134 2.41 6.50 1.22
N GLY A 135 1.66 6.03 2.24
CA GLY A 135 1.17 6.86 3.34
C GLY A 135 0.42 8.10 2.85
N SER A 136 -0.20 8.00 1.67
CA SER A 136 -0.59 9.16 0.89
C SER A 136 -2.08 9.20 0.58
N ARG A 137 -2.58 10.41 0.38
CA ARG A 137 -3.97 10.62 0.01
C ARG A 137 -4.20 10.14 -1.42
N TRP A 138 -5.41 9.63 -1.67
CA TRP A 138 -5.82 9.33 -3.03
C TRP A 138 -7.16 9.94 -3.41
N TYR A 139 -7.31 10.05 -4.72
CA TYR A 139 -8.44 10.69 -5.36
C TYR A 139 -9.03 9.77 -6.41
N ALA A 140 -10.34 9.52 -6.34
CA ALA A 140 -11.08 8.93 -7.44
C ALA A 140 -11.58 10.05 -8.36
N VAL A 141 -11.34 9.88 -9.66
CA VAL A 141 -11.66 10.86 -10.69
C VAL A 141 -12.41 10.17 -11.82
N TYR A 142 -13.66 10.58 -12.03
CA TYR A 142 -14.43 10.15 -13.20
C TYR A 142 -14.06 10.99 -14.43
N VAL A 143 -13.67 10.31 -15.50
CA VAL A 143 -13.20 10.91 -16.73
C VAL A 143 -14.30 10.82 -17.79
N GLU A 144 -14.94 11.94 -18.08
CA GLU A 144 -15.95 12.04 -19.14
C GLU A 144 -15.27 12.31 -20.48
N ALA A 145 -15.03 11.24 -21.26
CA ALA A 145 -14.79 11.35 -22.69
C ALA A 145 -16.10 11.71 -23.44
N PRO A 146 -16.08 12.18 -24.70
CA PRO A 146 -17.30 12.60 -25.41
C PRO A 146 -18.40 11.53 -25.51
N ARG A 147 -18.01 10.24 -25.50
CA ARG A 147 -18.89 9.06 -25.52
C ARG A 147 -19.32 8.57 -24.14
N GLU A 148 -18.74 9.12 -23.07
CA GLU A 148 -19.02 8.77 -21.69
C GLU A 148 -20.18 9.62 -21.15
N ARG A 149 -21.03 9.00 -20.34
CA ARG A 149 -22.11 9.68 -19.61
C ARG A 149 -22.14 9.12 -18.17
N PRO A 150 -22.33 9.95 -17.14
CA PRO A 150 -22.44 9.48 -15.75
C PRO A 150 -23.54 8.43 -15.54
N GLU A 151 -24.57 8.46 -16.39
CA GLU A 151 -25.68 7.49 -16.42
C GLU A 151 -25.24 6.07 -16.79
N HIS A 152 -24.07 5.91 -17.41
CA HIS A 152 -23.50 4.60 -17.75
C HIS A 152 -22.71 3.98 -16.59
N ILE A 153 -22.48 4.71 -15.50
CA ILE A 153 -21.82 4.17 -14.31
C ILE A 153 -22.78 3.17 -13.66
N ASN A 154 -22.28 1.98 -13.33
CA ASN A 154 -23.04 1.00 -12.56
C ASN A 154 -23.57 1.66 -11.27
N PRO A 155 -24.87 1.52 -10.92
CA PRO A 155 -25.45 2.12 -9.73
C PRO A 155 -24.66 1.86 -8.43
N ARG A 156 -24.05 0.68 -8.28
CA ARG A 156 -23.20 0.34 -7.12
C ARG A 156 -21.90 1.15 -7.08
N ASP A 157 -21.30 1.39 -8.23
CA ASP A 157 -20.08 2.19 -8.36
C ASP A 157 -20.40 3.68 -8.19
N ALA A 158 -21.56 4.11 -8.69
CA ALA A 158 -22.08 5.45 -8.48
C ALA A 158 -22.45 5.70 -7.01
N GLU A 159 -22.94 4.69 -6.30
CA GLU A 159 -23.20 4.74 -4.86
C GLU A 159 -21.90 4.79 -4.07
N ALA A 160 -20.90 3.96 -4.38
CA ALA A 160 -19.57 4.04 -3.76
C ALA A 160 -18.93 5.43 -3.92
N LEU A 161 -19.16 6.10 -5.06
CA LEU A 161 -18.75 7.50 -5.28
C LEU A 161 -19.59 8.51 -4.46
N ARG A 162 -20.86 8.22 -4.15
CA ARG A 162 -21.78 9.09 -3.40
C ARG A 162 -21.70 8.91 -1.88
N THR A 163 -21.54 7.71 -1.36
CA THR A 163 -21.53 7.42 0.09
C THR A 163 -20.32 8.06 0.77
N GLU A 164 -19.24 8.31 0.03
CA GLU A 164 -18.05 9.02 0.52
C GLU A 164 -18.14 10.56 0.45
N HIS A 165 -19.30 11.11 0.02
CA HIS A 165 -19.55 12.55 -0.12
C HIS A 165 -19.66 13.32 1.21
N HIS A 166 -19.75 12.65 2.36
CA HIS A 166 -20.01 13.31 3.65
C HIS A 166 -18.78 13.97 4.32
N ALA A 167 -17.58 13.86 3.77
CA ALA A 167 -16.38 14.52 4.30
C ALA A 167 -16.00 15.80 3.50
N ARG A 168 -16.76 16.88 3.73
CA ARG A 168 -16.48 18.31 3.41
C ARG A 168 -15.53 18.61 2.23
N GLY A 169 -16.08 19.02 1.08
CA GLY A 169 -15.35 19.77 0.05
C GLY A 169 -16.19 20.08 -1.19
N GLU A 170 -16.23 21.35 -1.60
CA GLU A 170 -16.90 21.80 -2.83
C GLU A 170 -16.22 21.30 -4.12
N PRO A 171 -16.98 21.04 -5.20
CA PRO A 171 -16.44 20.57 -6.47
C PRO A 171 -15.58 21.63 -7.16
N ARG A 172 -14.29 21.33 -7.38
CA ARG A 172 -13.39 22.19 -8.17
C ARG A 172 -13.31 21.72 -9.61
N ARG A 173 -13.73 22.58 -10.54
CA ARG A 173 -13.50 22.40 -11.99
C ARG A 173 -12.07 22.79 -12.32
N HIS A 174 -11.36 21.97 -13.09
CA HIS A 174 -10.10 22.36 -13.72
C HIS A 174 -10.32 22.41 -15.23
N GLY A 175 -10.36 23.63 -15.78
CA GLY A 175 -10.55 23.89 -17.21
C GLY A 175 -9.25 24.39 -17.83
N GLY A 176 -8.66 23.60 -18.71
CA GLY A 176 -7.63 24.01 -19.65
C GLY A 176 -8.04 23.64 -21.08
N ALA A 177 -8.29 24.65 -21.92
CA ALA A 177 -8.52 24.56 -23.37
C ALA A 177 -7.21 24.12 -24.08
N ARG A 178 -7.12 23.38 -25.20
CA ARG A 178 -7.94 23.19 -26.42
C ARG A 178 -7.57 21.82 -27.08
N GLN A 179 -8.51 21.30 -27.88
CA GLN A 179 -8.47 20.10 -28.76
C GLN A 179 -8.48 18.71 -28.08
N GLY A 180 -9.60 18.00 -28.24
CA GLY A 180 -9.86 16.67 -27.69
C GLY A 180 -10.52 16.72 -26.30
N ARG A 181 -11.78 17.18 -26.20
CA ARG A 181 -12.47 17.39 -24.91
C ARG A 181 -12.69 16.07 -24.14
N THR A 182 -11.77 15.77 -23.24
CA THR A 182 -12.00 14.93 -22.06
C THR A 182 -12.16 15.89 -20.87
N SER A 183 -13.36 15.99 -20.32
CA SER A 183 -13.61 16.85 -19.14
C SER A 183 -13.54 16.01 -17.87
N VAL A 184 -12.69 16.41 -16.93
CA VAL A 184 -12.70 15.88 -15.57
C VAL A 184 -13.80 16.59 -14.81
N ARG A 185 -14.87 15.87 -14.45
CA ARG A 185 -16.04 16.49 -13.80
C ARG A 185 -16.06 16.31 -12.27
N TRP A 186 -15.22 15.46 -11.70
CA TRP A 186 -15.26 15.13 -10.26
C TRP A 186 -13.90 14.72 -9.69
N SER A 187 -13.56 15.19 -8.49
CA SER A 187 -12.46 14.64 -7.68
C SER A 187 -12.91 14.47 -6.23
N HIS A 188 -12.72 13.28 -5.67
CA HIS A 188 -13.09 12.96 -4.28
C HIS A 188 -11.85 12.70 -3.43
N ARG A 189 -11.91 13.05 -2.14
CA ARG A 189 -10.84 12.79 -1.16
C ARG A 189 -11.18 11.52 -0.39
N VAL A 190 -10.41 10.46 -0.59
CA VAL A 190 -10.59 9.21 0.17
C VAL A 190 -9.45 9.09 1.18
N ARG A 191 -9.79 8.81 2.45
CA ARG A 191 -8.77 8.50 3.46
C ARG A 191 -8.27 7.06 3.23
N PRO A 192 -6.96 6.79 3.37
CA PRO A 192 -6.50 5.41 3.41
C PRO A 192 -7.19 4.70 4.59
N ALA A 193 -7.60 3.45 4.35
CA ALA A 193 -8.14 2.55 5.36
C ALA A 193 -7.00 1.94 6.17
#